data_AF-A0AAD4XE89-F1
#
_entry.id   AF-A0AAD4XE89-F1
#
_cell.length_a   1.000
_cell.length_b   1.000
_cell.length_c   1.000
_cell.angle_alpha   90.00
_cell.angle_beta   90.00
_cell.angle_gamma   90.00
#
_symmetry.space_group_name_H-M   'P 1'
#
loop_
_entity.id
_entity.type
_entity.pdbx_description
1 polymer ?
#
loop_
_entity_poly.entity_id
_entity_poly.type
_entity_poly.pdbx_seq_one_letter_code
_entity_poly.pdbx_strand_id
1 'polypeptide(L)'
;MVVVEAIDDAPCLFSPTWCTSIENSYFWLGGCKPSLMIRLVYSLCGSQLESQLTEFLQGVRKGNIGELSASQLSLVSELQCITVREEDKLSKKMASLQGNIADYPLTRLANNSSAVSDTESHFEQVDHALDSHSKELARILVDLDKLRMITLKELIGILTPFQAVDFLIVGKKLHLCMHRGQRRDHHHGRT
;
A
#
# COMPACT_ATOMS: atom_id res chain seq x y z
N MET A 1 4.56 0.09 10.27
CA MET A 1 5.39 -0.56 9.25
C MET A 1 6.04 -1.74 9.93
N VAL A 2 5.76 -2.94 9.44
CA VAL A 2 6.22 -4.21 10.01
C VAL A 2 7.13 -4.83 8.96
N VAL A 3 8.43 -4.75 9.16
CA VAL A 3 9.42 -5.62 8.52
C VAL A 3 10.34 -5.95 9.68
N VAL A 4 10.44 -7.20 10.15
CA VAL A 4 11.44 -8.16 9.65
C VAL A 4 11.09 -9.62 10.04
N GLU A 5 10.02 -9.91 10.78
CA GLU A 5 9.95 -11.19 11.53
C GLU A 5 9.21 -12.40 10.93
N ALA A 6 8.60 -12.34 9.74
CA ALA A 6 7.94 -13.56 9.23
C ALA A 6 8.06 -13.71 7.71
N ILE A 7 9.14 -14.33 7.25
CA ILE A 7 9.18 -14.92 5.91
C ILE A 7 8.13 -16.06 5.81
N ASP A 8 7.82 -16.71 6.94
CA ASP A 8 6.88 -17.83 7.00
C ASP A 8 5.39 -17.41 6.96
N ASP A 9 5.04 -16.21 7.44
CA ASP A 9 3.64 -15.70 7.46
C ASP A 9 3.36 -14.60 6.42
N ALA A 10 4.15 -14.54 5.33
CA ALA A 10 3.97 -13.52 4.29
C ALA A 10 2.51 -13.40 3.76
N PRO A 11 1.74 -14.50 3.56
CA PRO A 11 0.34 -14.41 3.15
C PRO A 11 -0.54 -13.64 4.15
N CYS A 12 -0.31 -13.80 5.45
CA CYS A 12 -1.09 -13.12 6.49
C CYS A 12 -0.95 -11.60 6.45
N LEU A 13 0.15 -11.09 5.89
CA LEU A 13 0.41 -9.65 5.74
C LEU A 13 -0.36 -9.01 4.58
N PHE A 14 -0.89 -9.81 3.65
CA PHE A 14 -1.77 -9.32 2.58
C PHE A 14 -3.22 -9.13 3.05
N SER A 15 -3.64 -9.79 4.13
CA SER A 15 -4.94 -9.60 4.78
C SER A 15 -4.80 -9.61 6.32
N PRO A 16 -4.15 -8.60 6.90
CA PRO A 16 -3.87 -8.58 8.32
C PRO A 16 -5.17 -8.62 9.14
N THR A 17 -5.19 -9.50 10.15
CA THR A 17 -6.35 -9.70 11.02
C THR A 17 -6.60 -8.54 11.99
N TRP A 18 -5.59 -7.69 12.21
CA TRP A 18 -5.70 -6.47 13.01
C TRP A 18 -6.23 -5.26 12.21
N CYS A 19 -6.48 -5.43 10.90
CA CYS A 19 -7.11 -4.42 10.08
C CYS A 19 -8.59 -4.75 9.86
N THR A 20 -9.39 -3.69 9.77
CA THR A 20 -10.82 -3.76 9.47
C THR A 20 -11.05 -4.21 8.02
N SER A 21 -12.23 -4.74 7.70
CA SER A 21 -12.57 -5.13 6.31
C SER A 21 -12.43 -3.96 5.33
N ILE A 22 -12.77 -2.75 5.77
CA ILE A 22 -12.63 -1.56 4.94
C ILE A 22 -11.15 -1.21 4.73
N GLU A 23 -10.32 -1.20 5.78
CA GLU A 23 -8.87 -1.00 5.64
C GLU A 23 -8.24 -2.02 4.69
N ASN A 24 -8.57 -3.30 4.84
CA ASN A 24 -8.08 -4.37 3.98
C ASN A 24 -8.51 -4.17 2.51
N SER A 25 -9.73 -3.70 2.26
CA SER A 25 -10.22 -3.42 0.90
C SER A 25 -9.47 -2.27 0.19
N TYR A 26 -8.91 -1.33 0.94
CA TYR A 26 -8.14 -0.20 0.41
C TYR A 26 -6.63 -0.49 0.31
N PHE A 27 -6.17 -1.66 0.76
CA PHE A 27 -4.77 -2.03 0.61
C PHE A 27 -4.43 -2.40 -0.83
N TRP A 28 -3.27 -1.91 -1.24
CA TRP A 28 -2.56 -2.35 -2.42
C TRP A 28 -1.38 -3.20 -1.97
N LEU A 29 -1.52 -4.51 -2.12
CA LEU A 29 -0.48 -5.51 -1.87
C LEU A 29 0.10 -5.41 -0.44
N GLY A 30 -0.73 -5.64 0.58
CA GLY A 30 -0.29 -5.68 1.99
C GLY A 30 -0.05 -4.31 2.64
N GLY A 31 -0.53 -3.21 2.04
CA GLY A 31 -0.46 -1.89 2.66
C GLY A 31 -0.97 -0.77 1.77
N CYS A 32 -0.70 0.49 2.10
CA CYS A 32 -1.10 1.61 1.25
C CYS A 32 -0.31 1.63 -0.07
N LYS A 33 -0.96 2.08 -1.15
CA LYS A 33 -0.32 2.34 -2.44
C LYS A 33 0.54 3.63 -2.33
N PRO A 34 1.86 3.58 -2.54
CA PRO A 34 2.77 4.72 -2.36
C PRO A 34 2.32 6.04 -3.05
N SER A 35 1.76 5.96 -4.25
CA SER A 35 1.26 7.10 -5.03
C SER A 35 0.10 7.83 -4.35
N LEU A 36 -0.61 7.19 -3.41
CA LEU A 36 -1.62 7.85 -2.58
C LEU A 36 -1.00 8.84 -1.57
N MET A 37 0.22 8.61 -1.11
CA MET A 37 0.94 9.58 -0.27
C MET A 37 1.20 10.87 -1.05
N ILE A 38 1.56 10.74 -2.33
CA ILE A 38 1.81 11.87 -3.22
C ILE A 38 0.49 12.59 -3.55
N ARG A 39 -0.57 11.83 -3.84
CA ARG A 39 -1.91 12.39 -4.07
C ARG A 39 -2.42 13.16 -2.85
N LEU A 40 -2.12 12.68 -1.65
CA LEU A 40 -2.45 13.37 -0.42
C LEU A 40 -1.78 14.75 -0.36
N VAL A 41 -0.49 14.87 -0.74
CA VAL A 41 0.20 16.18 -0.83
C VAL A 41 -0.52 17.13 -1.78
N TYR A 42 -0.89 16.71 -2.98
CA TYR A 42 -1.63 17.58 -3.91
C TYR A 42 -2.98 18.02 -3.36
N SER A 43 -3.72 17.10 -2.72
CA SER A 43 -5.01 17.42 -2.11
C SER A 43 -4.87 18.40 -0.94
N LEU A 44 -3.85 18.23 -0.10
CA LEU A 44 -3.51 19.14 0.99
C LEU A 44 -3.10 20.52 0.47
N CYS A 45 -2.22 20.57 -0.52
CA CYS A 45 -1.78 21.81 -1.13
C CYS A 45 -2.97 22.60 -1.69
N GLY A 46 -3.82 21.95 -2.48
CA GLY A 46 -5.00 22.59 -3.07
C GLY A 46 -5.98 23.10 -2.03
N SER A 47 -6.37 22.25 -1.08
CA SER A 47 -7.36 22.61 -0.05
C SER A 47 -6.87 23.72 0.91
N GLN A 48 -5.60 23.67 1.32
CA GLN A 48 -5.05 24.71 2.20
C GLN A 48 -4.88 26.04 1.46
N LEU A 49 -4.37 26.01 0.22
CA LEU A 49 -4.26 27.21 -0.60
C LEU A 49 -5.63 27.86 -0.83
N GLU A 50 -6.66 27.06 -1.15
CA GLU A 50 -8.02 27.54 -1.35
C GLU A 50 -8.57 28.20 -0.07
N SER A 51 -8.39 27.56 1.09
CA SER A 51 -8.87 28.09 2.38
C SER A 51 -8.20 29.39 2.82
N GLN A 52 -7.00 29.69 2.29
CA GLN A 52 -6.18 30.84 2.67
C GLN A 52 -5.94 31.79 1.50
N LEU A 53 -6.69 31.64 0.41
CA LEU A 53 -6.43 32.34 -0.85
C LEU A 53 -6.40 33.86 -0.68
N THR A 54 -7.30 34.42 0.12
CA THR A 54 -7.34 35.87 0.39
C THR A 54 -6.06 36.36 1.07
N GLU A 55 -5.61 35.68 2.12
CA GLU A 55 -4.37 36.01 2.84
C GLU A 55 -3.15 35.84 1.92
N PHE A 56 -3.14 34.78 1.12
CA PHE A 56 -2.08 34.50 0.15
C PHE A 56 -1.97 35.62 -0.91
N LEU A 57 -3.09 36.11 -1.44
CA LEU A 57 -3.14 37.22 -2.40
C LEU A 57 -2.74 38.56 -1.77
N GLN A 58 -2.94 38.72 -0.45
CA GLN A 58 -2.44 39.85 0.33
C GLN A 58 -0.94 39.74 0.65
N GLY A 59 -0.26 38.68 0.21
CA GLY A 59 1.16 38.47 0.40
C GLY A 59 1.53 37.81 1.73
N VAL A 60 0.55 37.36 2.52
CA VAL A 60 0.81 36.57 3.73
C VAL A 60 1.37 35.21 3.30
N ARG A 61 2.43 34.78 3.98
CA ARG A 61 3.10 33.49 3.76
C ARG A 61 3.21 32.75 5.10
N LYS A 62 2.52 31.62 5.20
CA LYS A 62 2.52 30.73 6.36
C LYS A 62 3.54 29.60 6.23
N GLY A 63 4.11 29.38 5.03
CA GLY A 63 5.08 28.32 4.78
C GLY A 63 4.54 26.90 4.97
N ASN A 64 3.21 26.75 5.00
CA ASN A 64 2.51 25.48 5.14
C ASN A 64 2.48 24.71 3.81
N ILE A 65 1.88 23.52 3.82
CA ILE A 65 1.78 22.68 2.63
C ILE A 65 0.88 23.26 1.53
N GLY A 66 0.08 24.29 1.82
CA GLY A 66 -0.63 25.10 0.82
C GLY A 66 0.29 25.98 -0.03
N GLU A 67 1.54 26.21 0.39
CA GLU A 67 2.51 27.10 -0.25
C GLU A 67 3.69 26.33 -0.87
N LEU A 68 3.41 25.17 -1.49
CA LEU A 68 4.45 24.45 -2.24
C LEU A 68 5.00 25.33 -3.37
N SER A 69 6.33 25.42 -3.44
CA SER A 69 6.98 26.13 -4.53
C SER A 69 6.81 25.39 -5.87
N ALA A 70 7.02 26.10 -6.98
CA ALA A 70 7.02 25.49 -8.31
C ALA A 70 8.09 24.38 -8.44
N SER A 71 9.26 24.55 -7.81
CA SER A 71 10.30 23.53 -7.80
C SER A 71 9.89 22.30 -6.98
N GLN A 72 9.26 22.49 -5.82
CA GLN A 72 8.72 21.38 -5.03
C GLN A 72 7.65 20.62 -5.80
N LEU A 73 6.70 21.31 -6.44
CA LEU A 73 5.67 20.67 -7.27
C LEU A 73 6.26 19.86 -8.43
N SER A 74 7.29 20.38 -9.10
CA SER A 74 7.99 19.65 -10.16
C SER A 74 8.64 18.37 -9.63
N LEU A 75 9.33 18.44 -8.50
CA LEU A 75 9.98 17.29 -7.86
C LEU A 75 8.95 16.24 -7.38
N VAL A 76 7.83 16.68 -6.81
CA VAL A 76 6.73 15.79 -6.40
C VAL A 76 6.12 15.10 -7.63
N SER A 77 5.96 15.81 -8.74
CA SER A 77 5.46 15.23 -9.99
C SER A 77 6.43 14.20 -10.60
N GLU A 78 7.74 14.47 -10.55
CA GLU A 78 8.76 13.51 -10.99
C GLU A 78 8.75 12.26 -10.10
N LEU A 79 8.72 12.44 -8.77
CA LEU A 79 8.62 11.35 -7.81
C LEU A 79 7.35 10.51 -8.05
N GLN A 80 6.23 11.13 -8.43
CA GLN A 80 5.00 10.43 -8.79
C GLN A 80 5.19 9.52 -10.00
N CYS A 81 5.79 10.03 -11.08
CA CYS A 81 6.05 9.25 -12.28
C CYS A 81 6.93 8.03 -11.99
N ILE A 82 8.00 8.21 -11.20
CA ILE A 82 8.90 7.12 -10.79
C ILE A 82 8.14 6.11 -9.93
N THR A 83 7.42 6.60 -8.91
CA THR A 83 6.68 5.75 -7.98
C THR A 83 5.63 4.90 -8.71
N VAL A 84 4.82 5.50 -9.59
CA VAL A 84 3.79 4.78 -10.37
C VAL A 84 4.42 3.71 -11.27
N ARG A 85 5.57 4.00 -11.89
CA ARG A 85 6.28 3.01 -12.71
C ARG A 85 6.73 1.80 -11.88
N GLU A 86 7.26 2.01 -10.68
CA GLU A 86 7.67 0.91 -9.80
C GLU A 86 6.46 0.15 -9.22
N GLU A 87 5.37 0.85 -8.91
CA GLU A 87 4.11 0.20 -8.54
C GLU A 87 3.58 -0.73 -9.64
N ASP A 88 3.64 -0.31 -10.90
CA ASP A 88 3.21 -1.13 -12.03
C ASP A 88 4.10 -2.37 -12.21
N LYS A 89 5.42 -2.23 -12.01
CA LYS A 89 6.35 -3.37 -12.03
C LYS A 89 6.02 -4.39 -10.93
N LEU A 90 5.80 -3.93 -9.70
CA LEU A 90 5.46 -4.81 -8.58
C LEU A 90 4.08 -5.46 -8.75
N SER A 91 3.10 -4.72 -9.28
CA SER A 91 1.78 -5.25 -9.61
C SER A 91 1.86 -6.36 -10.66
N LYS A 92 2.69 -6.19 -11.70
CA LYS A 92 2.95 -7.23 -12.71
C LYS A 92 3.65 -8.46 -12.11
N LYS A 93 4.63 -8.26 -11.23
CA LYS A 93 5.31 -9.35 -10.52
C LYS A 93 4.32 -10.16 -9.67
N MET A 94 3.44 -9.49 -8.94
CA MET A 94 2.37 -10.14 -8.17
C MET A 94 1.40 -10.91 -9.08
N ALA A 95 0.97 -10.32 -10.19
CA ALA A 95 0.06 -10.97 -11.14
C ALA A 95 0.67 -12.23 -11.77
N SER A 96 1.96 -12.17 -12.14
CA SER A 96 2.68 -13.35 -12.64
C SER A 96 2.77 -14.45 -11.58
N LEU A 97 3.05 -14.08 -10.33
CA LEU A 97 3.11 -15.02 -9.22
C LEU A 97 1.74 -15.68 -8.95
N GLN A 98 0.65 -14.93 -9.07
CA GLN A 98 -0.72 -15.46 -8.98
C GLN A 98 -1.06 -16.41 -10.14
N GLY A 99 -0.60 -16.10 -11.36
CA GLY A 99 -0.76 -16.99 -12.52
C GLY A 99 -0.09 -18.35 -12.30
N ASN A 100 1.13 -18.37 -11.76
CA ASN A 100 1.88 -19.61 -11.52
C ASN A 100 1.16 -20.58 -10.55
N ILE A 101 0.33 -20.09 -9.62
CA ILE A 101 -0.49 -20.96 -8.74
C ILE A 101 -1.56 -21.70 -9.54
N ALA A 102 -2.16 -21.04 -10.53
CA ALA A 102 -3.19 -21.64 -11.36
C ALA A 102 -2.61 -22.77 -12.22
N ASP A 103 -1.39 -22.59 -12.72
CA ASP A 103 -0.78 -23.52 -13.67
C ASP A 103 -0.38 -24.86 -13.05
N TYR A 104 -0.05 -24.92 -11.75
CA TYR A 104 0.54 -26.12 -11.15
C TYR A 104 -0.18 -26.66 -9.90
N PRO A 105 -0.33 -25.91 -8.78
CA PRO A 105 -1.14 -26.36 -7.64
C PRO A 105 -2.62 -26.64 -7.97
N LEU A 106 -3.30 -25.71 -8.65
CA LEU A 106 -4.77 -25.81 -8.86
C LEU A 106 -5.16 -26.83 -9.93
N THR A 107 -4.42 -26.87 -11.05
CA THR A 107 -4.63 -27.89 -12.11
C THR A 107 -4.40 -29.30 -11.58
N ARG A 108 -3.38 -29.49 -10.73
CA ARG A 108 -3.09 -30.79 -10.11
C ARG A 108 -4.17 -31.17 -9.10
N LEU A 109 -4.64 -30.25 -8.26
CA LEU A 109 -5.79 -30.51 -7.36
C LEU A 109 -7.06 -30.89 -8.14
N ALA A 110 -7.34 -30.22 -9.26
CA ALA A 110 -8.52 -30.47 -10.09
C ALA A 110 -8.48 -31.81 -10.84
N ASN A 111 -7.30 -32.21 -11.35
CA ASN A 111 -7.13 -33.47 -12.09
C ASN A 111 -7.19 -34.72 -11.18
N ASN A 112 -7.00 -34.54 -9.88
CA ASN A 112 -6.81 -35.63 -8.92
C ASN A 112 -8.10 -36.14 -8.26
N SER A 113 -9.29 -35.66 -8.65
CA SER A 113 -10.56 -36.25 -8.17
C SER A 113 -10.84 -37.66 -8.72
N SER A 114 -9.88 -38.29 -9.43
CA SER A 114 -10.10 -39.52 -10.19
C SER A 114 -9.12 -40.69 -9.94
N ALA A 115 -8.08 -40.55 -9.10
CA ALA A 115 -7.12 -41.65 -8.86
C ALA A 115 -6.66 -41.75 -7.39
N VAL A 116 -6.77 -42.95 -6.82
CA VAL A 116 -6.72 -43.27 -5.37
C VAL A 116 -5.35 -43.83 -4.90
N SER A 117 -4.29 -43.78 -5.70
CA SER A 117 -2.96 -44.27 -5.28
C SER A 117 -1.95 -43.13 -5.16
N ASP A 118 -1.36 -42.98 -3.96
CA ASP A 118 -0.24 -42.09 -3.56
C ASP A 118 -0.55 -40.69 -2.97
N THR A 119 -1.68 -40.57 -2.26
CA THR A 119 -2.14 -39.34 -1.62
C THR A 119 -1.10 -38.62 -0.73
N GLU A 120 -0.27 -39.31 0.05
CA GLU A 120 0.70 -38.69 0.98
C GLU A 120 1.85 -37.95 0.26
N SER A 121 2.49 -38.58 -0.73
CA SER A 121 3.58 -37.96 -1.51
C SER A 121 3.11 -36.73 -2.30
N HIS A 122 1.80 -36.65 -2.57
CA HIS A 122 1.19 -35.56 -3.31
C HIS A 122 0.92 -34.33 -2.45
N PHE A 123 0.47 -34.52 -1.19
CA PHE A 123 0.33 -33.43 -0.22
C PHE A 123 1.66 -32.74 0.04
N GLU A 124 2.75 -33.50 0.24
CA GLU A 124 4.09 -32.94 0.41
C GLU A 124 4.54 -32.08 -0.78
N GLN A 125 4.22 -32.47 -2.02
CA GLN A 125 4.52 -31.67 -3.21
C GLN A 125 3.65 -30.41 -3.32
N VAL A 126 2.39 -30.45 -2.85
CA VAL A 126 1.52 -29.25 -2.79
C VAL A 126 2.10 -28.29 -1.77
N ASP A 127 2.43 -28.79 -0.58
CA ASP A 127 3.00 -27.99 0.50
C ASP A 127 4.34 -27.37 0.09
N HIS A 128 5.23 -28.11 -0.56
CA HIS A 128 6.47 -27.55 -1.10
C HIS A 128 6.22 -26.43 -2.13
N ALA A 129 5.20 -26.56 -2.98
CA ALA A 129 4.83 -25.51 -3.93
C ALA A 129 4.26 -24.27 -3.23
N LEU A 130 3.44 -24.46 -2.19
CA LEU A 130 2.90 -23.38 -1.36
C LEU A 130 4.00 -22.68 -0.55
N ASP A 131 4.97 -23.41 -0.02
CA ASP A 131 6.14 -22.85 0.67
C ASP A 131 7.00 -22.01 -0.27
N SER A 132 7.24 -22.50 -1.48
CA SER A 132 7.96 -21.73 -2.51
C SER A 132 7.21 -20.44 -2.84
N HIS A 133 5.88 -20.51 -2.93
CA HIS A 133 5.04 -19.35 -3.18
C HIS A 133 5.07 -18.35 -2.03
N SER A 134 4.97 -18.82 -0.77
CA SER A 134 5.07 -17.99 0.43
C SER A 134 6.39 -17.22 0.48
N LYS A 135 7.51 -17.90 0.16
CA LYS A 135 8.84 -17.26 0.06
C LYS A 135 8.88 -16.18 -1.02
N GLU A 136 8.18 -16.36 -2.14
CA GLU A 136 8.15 -15.39 -3.21
C GLU A 136 7.26 -14.18 -2.88
N LEU A 137 6.13 -14.41 -2.20
CA LEU A 137 5.31 -13.37 -1.59
C LEU A 137 6.12 -12.54 -0.59
N ALA A 138 6.92 -13.18 0.26
CA ALA A 138 7.78 -12.49 1.22
C ALA A 138 8.76 -11.53 0.52
N ARG A 139 9.38 -11.97 -0.58
CA ARG A 139 10.28 -11.12 -1.38
C ARG A 139 9.54 -9.94 -2.00
N ILE A 140 8.35 -10.18 -2.57
CA ILE A 140 7.51 -9.10 -3.12
C ILE A 140 7.14 -8.10 -2.02
N LEU A 141 6.79 -8.57 -0.83
CA LEU A 141 6.44 -7.71 0.30
C LEU A 141 7.61 -6.81 0.73
N VAL A 142 8.83 -7.35 0.79
CA VAL A 142 10.04 -6.56 1.05
C VAL A 142 10.23 -5.48 -0.01
N ASP A 143 10.06 -5.82 -1.29
CA ASP A 143 10.16 -4.83 -2.38
C ASP A 143 9.09 -3.73 -2.27
N LEU A 144 7.86 -4.10 -1.89
CA LEU A 144 6.74 -3.18 -1.69
C LEU A 144 6.99 -2.22 -0.52
N ASP A 145 7.45 -2.73 0.63
CA ASP A 145 7.76 -1.91 1.80
C ASP A 145 8.96 -1.00 1.55
N LYS A 146 9.96 -1.48 0.81
CA LYS A 146 11.06 -0.65 0.34
C LYS A 146 10.56 0.51 -0.52
N LEU A 147 9.64 0.25 -1.46
CA LEU A 147 9.06 1.31 -2.29
C LEU A 147 8.28 2.32 -1.43
N ARG A 148 7.44 1.85 -0.49
CA ARG A 148 6.71 2.73 0.45
C ARG A 148 7.67 3.63 1.25
N MET A 149 8.77 3.08 1.74
CA MET A 149 9.75 3.83 2.53
C MET A 149 10.53 4.83 1.69
N ILE A 150 10.98 4.45 0.50
CA ILE A 150 11.68 5.37 -0.38
C ILE A 150 10.75 6.50 -0.79
N THR A 151 9.52 6.21 -1.24
CA THR A 151 8.56 7.26 -1.60
C THR A 151 8.30 8.22 -0.43
N LEU A 152 8.08 7.71 0.79
CA LEU A 152 7.88 8.58 1.96
C LEU A 152 9.12 9.44 2.26
N LYS A 153 10.31 8.83 2.22
CA LYS A 153 11.58 9.53 2.49
C LYS A 153 11.83 10.64 1.48
N GLU A 154 11.71 10.34 0.18
CA GLU A 154 11.92 11.32 -0.89
C GLU A 154 10.88 12.45 -0.79
N LEU A 155 9.62 12.11 -0.51
CA LEU A 155 8.56 13.11 -0.33
C LEU A 155 8.88 14.07 0.83
N ILE A 156 9.27 13.54 1.99
CA ILE A 156 9.69 14.38 3.15
C ILE A 156 10.94 15.19 2.82
N GLY A 157 11.86 14.66 1.99
CA GLY A 157 13.06 15.37 1.54
C GLY A 157 12.78 16.54 0.59
N ILE A 158 11.68 16.50 -0.17
CA ILE A 158 11.24 17.60 -1.04
C ILE A 158 10.58 18.72 -0.23
N LEU A 159 9.85 18.35 0.83
CA LEU A 159 9.10 19.27 1.68
C LEU A 159 10.02 20.02 2.66
N THR A 160 9.62 21.23 3.06
CA THR A 160 10.22 21.86 4.23
C THR A 160 9.81 21.11 5.50
N PRO A 161 10.54 21.22 6.62
CA PRO A 161 10.16 20.55 7.87
C PRO A 161 8.72 20.84 8.32
N PHE A 162 8.25 22.08 8.13
CA PHE A 162 6.89 22.48 8.51
C PHE A 162 5.83 21.82 7.61
N GLN A 163 6.05 21.83 6.29
CA GLN A 163 5.18 21.15 5.32
C GLN A 163 5.15 19.63 5.54
N ALA A 164 6.28 19.03 5.87
CA ALA A 164 6.37 17.61 6.18
C ALA A 164 5.56 17.25 7.43
N VAL A 165 5.59 18.08 8.47
CA VAL A 165 4.77 17.91 9.67
C VAL A 165 3.28 17.98 9.32
N ASP A 166 2.84 18.98 8.55
CA ASP A 166 1.45 19.11 8.11
C ASP A 166 0.98 17.85 7.35
N PHE A 167 1.80 17.40 6.39
CA PHE A 167 1.56 16.18 5.64
C PHE A 167 1.40 14.95 6.56
N LEU A 168 2.34 14.75 7.49
CA LEU A 168 2.34 13.59 8.39
C LEU A 168 1.14 13.62 9.35
N ILE A 169 0.77 14.79 9.87
CA ILE A 169 -0.41 14.96 10.73
C ILE A 169 -1.67 14.53 9.97
N VAL A 170 -1.86 15.03 8.76
CA VAL A 170 -3.06 14.71 7.97
C VAL A 170 -3.05 13.24 7.53
N GLY A 171 -1.90 12.69 7.15
CA GLY A 171 -1.75 11.25 6.88
C GLY A 171 -2.16 10.39 8.08
N LYS A 172 -1.76 10.76 9.30
CA LYS A 172 -2.17 10.06 10.53
C LYS A 172 -3.64 10.24 10.84
N LYS A 173 -4.21 11.43 10.65
CA LYS A 173 -5.65 11.66 10.79
C LYS A 173 -6.45 10.78 9.82
N LEU A 174 -6.03 10.71 8.55
CA LEU A 174 -6.68 9.87 7.54
C LEU A 174 -6.65 8.39 7.95
N HIS A 175 -5.49 7.87 8.34
CA HIS A 175 -5.36 6.49 8.83
C HIS A 175 -6.27 6.21 10.03
N LEU A 176 -6.30 7.10 11.03
CA LEU A 176 -7.17 6.95 12.19
C LEU A 176 -8.66 7.02 11.82
N CYS A 177 -9.02 7.84 10.85
CA CYS A 177 -10.39 7.93 10.34
C CYS A 177 -10.82 6.65 9.63
N MET A 178 -9.96 6.04 8.83
CA MET A 178 -10.25 4.73 8.21
C MET A 178 -10.43 3.66 9.27
N HIS A 179 -9.54 3.63 10.27
CA HIS A 179 -9.60 2.68 11.37
C HIS A 179 -10.85 2.84 12.25
N ARG A 180 -11.24 4.09 12.57
CA ARG A 180 -12.38 4.40 13.45
C ARG A 180 -13.72 4.49 12.73
N GLY A 181 -13.72 4.70 11.41
CA GLY A 181 -14.93 4.83 10.59
C GLY A 181 -15.89 3.65 10.77
N GLN A 182 -15.34 2.46 11.00
CA GLN A 182 -16.09 1.23 11.24
C GLN A 182 -16.90 1.21 12.56
N ARG A 183 -16.62 2.07 13.55
CA ARG A 183 -17.49 2.19 14.74
C ARG A 183 -18.89 2.69 14.38
N ARG A 184 -19.04 3.40 13.25
CA ARG A 184 -20.35 3.85 12.75
C ARG A 184 -21.08 2.78 11.94
N ASP A 185 -20.34 1.91 11.23
CA ASP A 185 -20.94 0.80 10.47
C ASP A 185 -21.48 -0.30 11.38
N HIS A 186 -20.91 -0.49 12.57
CA HIS A 186 -21.48 -1.39 13.59
C HIS A 186 -22.82 -0.89 14.16
N HIS A 187 -23.10 0.42 14.08
CA HIS A 187 -24.41 0.97 14.45
C HIS A 187 -25.45 0.90 13.33
N HIS A 188 -25.04 0.55 12.11
CA HIS A 188 -25.94 0.31 10.97
C HIS A 188 -26.00 -1.17 10.57
N GLY A 189 -25.63 -2.06 11.49
CA GLY A 189 -25.72 -3.50 11.27
C GLY A 189 -27.17 -4.01 11.26
N ARG A 190 -27.53 -4.59 10.10
CA ARG A 190 -28.41 -5.76 9.92
C ARG A 190 -29.93 -5.57 10.05
N THR A 191 -30.59 -5.56 8.89
CA THR A 191 -31.78 -6.38 8.63
C THR A 191 -31.40 -7.49 7.66
#